data_AF-A0A1I5YA14-F1
#
_entry.id   AF-A0A1I5YA14-F1
#
_cell.length_a   1.000
_cell.length_b   1.000
_cell.length_c   1.000
_cell.angle_alpha   90.00
_cell.angle_beta   90.00
_cell.angle_gamma   90.00
#
_symmetry.space_group_name_H-M   'P 1'
#
loop_
_entity.id
_entity.type
_entity.pdbx_description
1 polymer ?
#
loop_
_entity_poly.entity_id
_entity_poly.type
_entity_poly.pdbx_seq_one_letter_code
_entity_poly.pdbx_strand_id
1 'polypeptide(L)'
;MTKTYLLIDLQNRQPAPKDVASWMGPNGEAWIFFGEHEIGLLAQYMELGDQVSLVDISKPGKNSLDFHLVLYLGYLVARHEPGARFVIVAADGDYDPAVVHARSKGQQVERVEILGLPPVQVKAVPPQQSLLSQSPPAGNVIAYPSLAPKMKKPKTVDQISDEIRQDLVKAGKPKTLIALKKRIQSRFGPELAPTKVAEVVSALATSGVIKLAGGSLEYGEHIIRD
;
A
#
# COMPACT_ATOMS: atom_id res chain seq x y z
N MET A 1 30.24 -1.26 4.55
CA MET A 1 29.19 -0.64 5.40
C MET A 1 27.92 -0.59 4.58
N THR A 2 26.77 -0.82 5.21
CA THR A 2 25.50 -0.83 4.51
C THR A 2 25.08 0.58 4.11
N LYS A 3 24.70 0.78 2.84
CA LYS A 3 24.23 2.07 2.33
C LYS A 3 22.77 2.31 2.69
N THR A 4 22.44 3.52 3.12
CA THR A 4 21.07 3.95 3.43
C THR A 4 20.56 4.88 2.32
N TYR A 5 19.39 4.57 1.80
CA TYR A 5 18.62 5.40 0.87
C TYR A 5 17.43 5.98 1.61
N LEU A 6 17.39 7.30 1.76
CA LEU A 6 16.22 8.01 2.26
C LEU A 6 15.36 8.43 1.06
N LEU A 7 14.08 8.12 1.10
CA LEU A 7 13.09 8.57 0.13
C LEU A 7 12.12 9.49 0.87
N ILE A 8 12.17 10.78 0.58
CA ILE A 8 11.45 11.80 1.36
C ILE A 8 10.29 12.34 0.53
N ASP A 9 9.09 12.13 1.05
CA ASP A 9 7.88 12.77 0.56
C ASP A 9 7.80 14.18 1.14
N LEU A 10 8.23 15.17 0.36
CA LEU A 10 8.33 16.56 0.84
C LEU A 10 6.96 17.24 0.98
N GLN A 11 5.91 16.70 0.34
CA GLN A 11 4.53 17.16 0.52
C GLN A 11 3.99 16.78 1.90
N ASN A 12 4.39 15.60 2.38
CA ASN A 12 3.92 15.07 3.63
C ASN A 12 4.83 15.43 4.82
N ARG A 13 6.16 15.36 4.65
CA ARG A 13 7.16 15.58 5.72
C ARG A 13 8.35 16.39 5.22
N GLN A 14 8.77 17.35 6.06
CA GLN A 14 9.87 18.27 5.77
C GLN A 14 10.93 18.18 6.87
N PRO A 15 11.70 17.07 6.95
CA PRO A 15 12.72 16.89 7.98
C PRO A 15 13.84 17.92 7.84
N ALA A 16 14.46 18.32 8.96
CA ALA A 16 15.57 19.25 8.89
C ALA A 16 16.78 18.62 8.15
N PRO A 17 17.54 19.37 7.32
CA PRO A 17 18.67 18.83 6.57
C PRO A 17 19.70 18.09 7.42
N LYS A 18 19.93 18.56 8.66
CA LYS A 18 20.81 17.90 9.63
C LYS A 18 20.38 16.47 9.98
N ASP A 19 19.07 16.22 10.06
CA ASP A 19 18.51 14.93 10.43
C ASP A 19 18.58 13.97 9.23
N VAL A 20 18.33 14.52 8.02
CA VAL A 20 18.55 13.82 6.75
C VAL A 20 20.03 13.38 6.62
N ALA A 21 20.97 14.30 6.86
CA ALA A 21 22.40 14.02 6.86
C ALA A 21 22.81 12.93 7.86
N SER A 22 22.32 13.03 9.10
CA SER A 22 22.60 12.06 10.15
C SER A 22 22.07 10.66 9.82
N TRP A 23 20.89 10.55 9.20
CA TRP A 23 20.28 9.25 8.88
C TRP A 23 20.88 8.61 7.62
N MET A 24 21.21 9.40 6.60
CA MET A 24 21.88 8.85 5.41
C MET A 24 23.31 8.40 5.75
N GLY A 25 23.99 9.12 6.65
CA GLY A 25 25.38 8.85 7.00
C GLY A 25 26.35 9.10 5.84
N PRO A 26 27.64 8.76 6.01
CA PRO A 26 28.70 9.19 5.09
C PRO A 26 28.61 8.56 3.69
N ASN A 27 27.92 7.44 3.53
CA ASN A 27 27.79 6.72 2.25
C ASN A 27 26.35 6.68 1.74
N GLY A 28 25.40 7.26 2.46
CA GLY A 28 23.99 7.24 2.09
C GLY A 28 23.64 8.21 0.98
N GLU A 29 22.40 8.10 0.53
CA GLU A 29 21.79 9.04 -0.41
C GLU A 29 20.40 9.42 0.08
N ALA A 30 19.97 10.65 -0.18
CA ALA A 30 18.60 11.08 0.02
C ALA A 30 17.98 11.50 -1.32
N TRP A 31 16.79 10.97 -1.58
CA TRP A 31 15.98 11.23 -2.75
C TRP A 31 14.75 12.00 -2.30
N ILE A 32 14.67 13.28 -2.67
CA ILE A 32 13.66 14.22 -2.20
C ILE A 32 12.65 14.43 -3.30
N PHE A 33 11.43 13.94 -3.09
CA PHE A 33 10.34 14.04 -4.03
C PHE A 33 9.53 15.29 -3.72
N PHE A 34 9.32 16.14 -4.71
CA PHE A 34 8.67 17.43 -4.54
C PHE A 34 7.73 17.75 -5.70
N GLY A 35 6.69 18.53 -5.41
CA GLY A 35 5.87 19.19 -6.42
C GLY A 35 6.11 20.69 -6.45
N GLU A 36 5.30 21.40 -7.24
CA GLU A 36 5.42 22.83 -7.48
C GLU A 36 5.43 23.67 -6.19
N HIS A 37 4.66 23.26 -5.18
CA HIS A 37 4.52 24.02 -3.93
C HIS A 37 5.75 23.90 -3.01
N GLU A 38 6.58 22.87 -3.18
CA GLU A 38 7.74 22.60 -2.32
C GLU A 38 9.06 23.13 -2.90
N ILE A 39 9.05 23.74 -4.08
CA ILE A 39 10.25 24.29 -4.74
C ILE A 39 11.02 25.25 -3.83
N GLY A 40 10.30 26.07 -3.06
CA GLY A 40 10.89 27.03 -2.11
C GLY A 40 11.67 26.38 -0.96
N LEU A 41 11.51 25.07 -0.74
CA LEU A 41 12.17 24.32 0.32
C LEU A 41 13.42 23.57 -0.15
N LEU A 42 13.75 23.58 -1.44
CA LEU A 42 14.82 22.73 -1.97
C LEU A 42 16.22 23.21 -1.61
N ALA A 43 16.41 24.53 -1.47
CA ALA A 43 17.72 25.14 -1.23
C ALA A 43 18.44 24.54 -0.01
N GLN A 44 17.73 24.34 1.10
CA GLN A 44 18.30 23.80 2.33
C GLN A 44 18.79 22.34 2.18
N TYR A 45 18.24 21.58 1.23
CA TYR A 45 18.67 20.20 0.99
C TYR A 45 19.81 20.12 -0.03
N MET A 46 19.92 21.11 -0.92
CA MET A 46 21.04 21.22 -1.85
C MET A 46 22.37 21.45 -1.13
N GLU A 47 22.35 22.06 0.06
CA GLU A 47 23.53 22.24 0.92
C GLU A 47 24.17 20.90 1.36
N LEU A 48 23.41 19.79 1.29
CA LEU A 48 23.92 18.44 1.58
C LEU A 48 24.75 17.85 0.42
N GLY A 49 24.83 18.54 -0.72
CA GLY A 49 25.70 18.19 -1.84
C GLY A 49 25.26 16.96 -2.63
N ASP A 50 26.25 16.27 -3.22
CA ASP A 50 26.04 15.18 -4.21
C ASP A 50 25.30 13.95 -3.66
N GLN A 51 25.10 13.85 -2.35
CA GLN A 51 24.32 12.78 -1.72
C GLN A 51 22.81 13.01 -1.84
N VAL A 52 22.37 14.19 -2.29
CA VAL A 52 20.95 14.52 -2.46
C VAL A 52 20.56 14.55 -3.93
N SER A 53 19.52 13.79 -4.26
CA SER A 53 18.83 13.84 -5.55
C SER A 53 17.47 14.49 -5.37
N LEU A 54 17.22 15.58 -6.10
CA LEU A 54 15.92 16.24 -6.15
C LEU A 54 15.09 15.66 -7.29
N VAL A 55 13.91 15.14 -6.98
CA VAL A 55 13.00 14.49 -7.93
C VAL A 55 11.72 15.28 -8.06
N ASP A 56 11.57 15.96 -9.20
CA ASP A 56 10.33 16.64 -9.59
C ASP A 56 9.29 15.62 -10.08
N ILE A 57 8.11 15.60 -9.45
CA ILE A 57 7.00 14.74 -9.87
C ILE A 57 6.33 15.19 -11.18
N SER A 58 6.82 16.29 -11.78
CA SER A 58 6.53 16.88 -13.10
C SER A 58 5.08 17.32 -13.35
N LYS A 59 4.10 16.52 -12.91
CA LYS A 59 2.67 16.78 -13.02
C LYS A 59 2.01 16.56 -11.67
N PRO A 60 1.43 17.62 -11.07
CA PRO A 60 0.64 17.45 -9.87
C PRO A 60 -0.62 16.64 -10.19
N GLY A 61 -1.01 15.81 -9.25
CA GLY A 61 -2.15 14.92 -9.40
C GLY A 61 -2.36 14.19 -8.09
N LYS A 62 -3.60 13.71 -7.89
CA LYS A 62 -3.92 12.92 -6.70
C LYS A 62 -2.96 11.71 -6.62
N ASN A 63 -2.21 11.61 -5.52
CA ASN A 63 -1.23 10.56 -5.24
C ASN A 63 -0.06 10.50 -6.26
N SER A 64 0.19 11.57 -7.03
CA SER A 64 1.28 11.58 -8.03
C SER A 64 2.64 11.35 -7.38
N LEU A 65 2.90 12.01 -6.24
CA LEU A 65 4.15 11.85 -5.51
C LEU A 65 4.34 10.42 -5.03
N ASP A 66 3.32 9.81 -4.43
CA ASP A 66 3.39 8.44 -3.93
C ASP A 66 3.80 7.44 -5.03
N PHE A 67 3.22 7.60 -6.23
CA PHE A 67 3.58 6.77 -7.38
C PHE A 67 5.03 7.00 -7.84
N HIS A 68 5.51 8.24 -7.87
CA HIS A 68 6.90 8.53 -8.20
C HIS A 68 7.85 7.92 -7.16
N LEU A 69 7.54 8.09 -5.88
CA LEU A 69 8.35 7.56 -4.79
C LEU A 69 8.43 6.03 -4.85
N VAL A 70 7.30 5.33 -5.04
CA VAL A 70 7.29 3.87 -5.15
C VAL A 70 7.99 3.38 -6.42
N LEU A 71 7.86 4.08 -7.55
CA LEU A 71 8.61 3.79 -8.78
C LEU A 71 10.12 3.88 -8.53
N TYR A 72 10.57 4.96 -7.89
CA TYR A 72 11.97 5.15 -7.57
C TYR A 72 12.46 4.18 -6.50
N LEU A 73 11.65 3.81 -5.51
CA LEU A 73 11.99 2.74 -4.57
C LEU A 73 12.31 1.45 -5.34
N GLY A 74 11.45 1.05 -6.29
CA GLY A 74 11.70 -0.13 -7.12
C GLY A 74 12.97 -0.01 -7.98
N TYR A 75 13.18 1.16 -8.59
CA TYR A 75 14.39 1.47 -9.36
C TYR A 75 15.66 1.33 -8.51
N LEU A 76 15.66 1.92 -7.30
CA LEU A 76 16.77 1.87 -6.36
C LEU A 76 17.01 0.42 -5.91
N VAL A 77 15.99 -0.28 -5.43
CA VAL A 77 16.09 -1.69 -5.02
C VAL A 77 16.73 -2.57 -6.11
N ALA A 78 16.43 -2.32 -7.38
CA ALA A 78 16.97 -3.11 -8.50
C ALA A 78 18.45 -2.86 -8.81
N ARG A 79 19.01 -1.69 -8.46
CA ARG A 79 20.37 -1.25 -8.88
C ARG A 79 21.41 -1.24 -7.77
N HIS A 80 21.03 -1.55 -6.53
CA HIS A 80 21.91 -1.35 -5.37
C HIS A 80 22.53 -2.64 -4.82
N GLU A 81 23.49 -2.44 -3.91
CA GLU A 81 24.27 -3.50 -3.31
C GLU A 81 23.43 -4.37 -2.33
N PRO A 82 23.78 -5.66 -2.19
CA PRO A 82 23.16 -6.52 -1.20
C PRO A 82 23.19 -5.92 0.20
N GLY A 83 22.02 -5.89 0.83
CA GLY A 83 21.86 -5.42 2.20
C GLY A 83 21.56 -3.94 2.34
N ALA A 84 21.53 -3.14 1.26
CA ALA A 84 21.13 -1.73 1.32
C ALA A 84 19.80 -1.53 2.06
N ARG A 85 19.72 -0.43 2.81
CA ARG A 85 18.55 -0.04 3.60
C ARG A 85 17.81 1.09 2.90
N PHE A 86 16.48 1.00 2.86
CA PHE A 86 15.59 1.98 2.25
C PHE A 86 14.61 2.50 3.29
N VAL A 87 14.53 3.81 3.43
CA VAL A 87 13.70 4.46 4.44
C VAL A 87 12.80 5.47 3.73
N ILE A 88 11.50 5.21 3.73
CA ILE A 88 10.49 6.16 3.27
C ILE A 88 10.16 7.09 4.43
N VAL A 89 10.27 8.39 4.22
CA VAL A 89 9.91 9.42 5.22
C VAL A 89 8.57 10.02 4.83
N ALA A 90 7.50 9.51 5.46
CA ALA A 90 6.12 9.93 5.20
C ALA A 90 5.22 9.60 6.40
N ALA A 91 4.27 10.50 6.72
CA ALA A 91 3.22 10.25 7.71
C ALA A 91 2.16 9.28 7.20
N ASP A 92 1.83 9.33 5.90
CA ASP A 92 0.77 8.50 5.33
C ASP A 92 1.20 7.03 5.24
N GLY A 93 0.25 6.13 5.49
CA GLY A 93 0.38 4.69 5.35
C GLY A 93 0.17 4.18 3.93
N ASP A 94 -0.12 5.04 2.94
CA ASP A 94 -0.31 4.66 1.53
C ASP A 94 0.88 3.87 0.94
N TYR A 95 2.08 4.02 1.53
CA TYR A 95 3.29 3.27 1.16
C TYR A 95 3.40 1.88 1.80
N ASP A 96 2.66 1.61 2.87
CA ASP A 96 2.81 0.39 3.69
C ASP A 96 2.64 -0.91 2.88
N PRO A 97 1.70 -1.02 1.92
CA PRO A 97 1.60 -2.20 1.07
C PRO A 97 2.89 -2.47 0.27
N ALA A 98 3.54 -1.43 -0.26
CA ALA A 98 4.80 -1.57 -0.99
C ALA A 98 5.96 -1.97 -0.06
N VAL A 99 6.01 -1.39 1.15
CA VAL A 99 7.00 -1.74 2.18
C VAL A 99 6.86 -3.21 2.59
N VAL A 100 5.64 -3.67 2.88
CA VAL A 100 5.37 -5.08 3.24
C VAL A 100 5.79 -6.01 2.10
N HIS A 101 5.44 -5.67 0.85
CA HIS A 101 5.83 -6.47 -0.30
C HIS A 101 7.34 -6.55 -0.47
N ALA A 102 8.06 -5.42 -0.40
CA ALA A 102 9.52 -5.39 -0.53
C ALA A 102 10.21 -6.20 0.57
N ARG A 103 9.76 -6.08 1.82
CA ARG A 103 10.24 -6.90 2.95
C ARG A 103 10.03 -8.39 2.74
N SER A 104 8.89 -8.78 2.17
CA SER A 104 8.61 -10.19 1.84
C SER A 104 9.59 -10.76 0.80
N LYS A 105 10.27 -9.90 0.03
CA LYS A 105 11.32 -10.23 -0.94
C LYS A 105 12.73 -10.09 -0.36
N GLY A 106 12.87 -9.95 0.96
CA GLY A 106 14.15 -9.84 1.65
C GLY A 106 14.79 -8.46 1.60
N GLN A 107 14.07 -7.43 1.13
CA GLN A 107 14.59 -6.06 1.07
C GLN A 107 14.46 -5.37 2.44
N GLN A 108 15.47 -4.58 2.81
CA GLN A 108 15.46 -3.79 4.06
C GLN A 108 14.77 -2.44 3.85
N VAL A 109 13.46 -2.47 3.61
CA VAL A 109 12.65 -1.27 3.44
C VAL A 109 11.89 -0.95 4.72
N GLU A 110 11.75 0.31 5.09
CA GLU A 110 10.86 0.75 6.16
C GLU A 110 10.22 2.10 5.84
N ARG A 111 9.11 2.41 6.52
CA ARG A 111 8.54 3.75 6.57
C ARG A 111 8.70 4.30 7.97
N VAL A 112 9.08 5.57 8.06
CA VAL A 112 9.14 6.34 9.29
C VAL A 112 8.37 7.64 9.10
N GLU A 113 7.64 8.06 10.12
CA GLU A 113 6.90 9.33 10.04
C GLU A 113 7.80 10.54 10.28
N ILE A 114 8.79 10.40 11.16
CA ILE A 114 9.70 11.48 11.56
C ILE A 114 11.11 10.90 11.62
N LEU A 115 12.06 11.60 11.02
CA LEU A 115 13.49 11.34 11.25
C LEU A 115 13.85 11.84 12.65
N GLY A 116 13.81 10.93 13.63
CA GLY A 116 14.23 11.18 15.01
C GLY A 116 15.73 10.94 15.23
N LEU A 117 16.15 10.62 16.46
CA LEU A 117 17.50 10.10 16.72
C LEU A 117 17.78 8.88 15.82
N PRO A 118 18.95 8.80 15.17
CA PRO A 118 19.26 7.73 14.23
C PRO A 118 19.13 6.35 14.91
N PRO A 119 18.59 5.33 14.21
CA PRO A 119 18.48 4.00 14.78
C PRO A 119 19.90 3.48 15.02
N VAL A 120 20.19 3.16 16.28
CA VAL A 120 21.42 2.46 16.65
C VAL A 120 21.44 1.17 15.83
N GLN A 121 22.47 0.98 15.00
CA GLN A 121 22.62 -0.22 14.18
C GLN A 121 22.79 -1.43 15.10
N VAL A 122 21.69 -2.11 15.41
CA VAL A 122 21.74 -3.40 16.10
C VAL A 122 22.10 -4.43 15.03
N LYS A 123 23.34 -4.94 15.08
CA LYS A 123 23.74 -6.10 14.29
C LYS A 123 22.73 -7.21 14.52
N ALA A 124 22.23 -7.82 13.44
CA ALA A 124 21.31 -8.95 13.51
C ALA A 124 21.91 -10.07 14.38
N VAL A 125 21.23 -10.41 15.47
CA VAL A 125 21.49 -11.61 16.27
C VAL A 125 20.47 -12.68 15.83
N PRO A 126 20.88 -13.93 15.57
CA PRO A 126 19.93 -14.99 15.22
C PRO A 126 18.96 -15.28 16.39
N PRO A 127 17.78 -15.87 16.13
CA PRO A 127 16.78 -16.08 17.17
C PRO A 127 17.26 -17.15 18.15
N GLN A 128 17.70 -16.74 19.34
CA GLN A 128 17.88 -17.64 20.49
C GLN A 128 16.60 -17.67 21.32
N GLN A 129 16.02 -18.87 21.37
CA GLN A 129 15.00 -19.28 22.32
C GLN A 129 15.47 -18.99 23.76
N SER A 130 14.64 -18.35 24.57
CA SER A 130 14.74 -18.43 26.03
C SER A 130 13.45 -19.04 26.60
N LEU A 131 13.66 -20.18 27.26
CA LEU A 131 12.69 -20.90 28.07
C LEU A 131 12.62 -20.29 29.49
N LEU A 132 11.55 -20.68 30.20
CA LEU A 132 11.26 -20.57 31.64
C LEU A 132 10.41 -19.34 32.02
N SER A 133 9.06 -19.43 32.06
CA SER A 133 8.19 -20.16 33.01
C SER A 133 8.24 -19.62 34.44
N GLN A 134 7.19 -18.89 34.84
CA GLN A 134 6.58 -19.00 36.19
C GLN A 134 5.05 -18.84 36.09
N SER A 135 4.31 -19.82 36.60
CA SER A 135 2.85 -19.78 36.89
C SER A 135 2.64 -19.42 38.36
N PRO A 136 1.47 -18.88 38.80
CA PRO A 136 0.31 -19.71 39.24
C PRO A 136 -1.06 -18.97 39.13
N PRO A 137 -2.19 -19.46 39.70
CA PRO A 137 -2.74 -20.82 39.82
C PRO A 137 -4.12 -20.97 39.11
N ALA A 138 -4.58 -22.22 39.05
CA ALA A 138 -5.85 -22.64 38.47
C ALA A 138 -7.10 -22.08 39.20
N GLY A 139 -8.11 -21.67 38.42
CA GLY A 139 -9.43 -21.34 38.91
C GLY A 139 -10.41 -21.02 37.78
N ASN A 140 -11.29 -21.97 37.49
CA ASN A 140 -12.44 -21.94 36.59
C ASN A 140 -12.23 -21.93 35.07
N VAL A 141 -12.41 -23.14 34.54
CA VAL A 141 -12.78 -23.48 33.18
C VAL A 141 -14.05 -22.72 32.77
N ILE A 142 -13.94 -21.83 31.78
CA ILE A 142 -15.02 -21.56 30.85
C ILE A 142 -14.45 -21.84 29.46
N ALA A 143 -15.02 -22.85 28.80
CA ALA A 143 -14.66 -23.23 27.45
C ALA A 143 -14.96 -22.08 26.49
N TYR A 144 -13.92 -21.43 25.97
CA TYR A 144 -14.04 -20.58 24.78
C TYR A 144 -13.80 -21.45 23.55
N PRO A 145 -14.74 -21.53 22.60
CA PRO A 145 -14.53 -22.28 21.37
C PRO A 145 -13.33 -21.69 20.61
N SER A 146 -12.44 -22.57 20.17
CA SER A 146 -11.39 -22.25 19.20
C SER A 146 -12.03 -21.63 17.95
N LEU A 147 -11.98 -20.29 17.85
CA LEU A 147 -12.14 -19.60 16.59
C LEU A 147 -10.79 -19.59 15.90
N ALA A 148 -10.40 -20.75 15.39
CA ALA A 148 -9.62 -20.78 14.16
C ALA A 148 -10.28 -19.79 13.18
N PRO A 149 -9.54 -18.90 12.48
CA PRO A 149 -10.11 -18.18 11.38
C PRO A 149 -10.57 -19.23 10.37
N LYS A 150 -11.88 -19.48 10.33
CA LYS A 150 -12.50 -20.25 9.26
C LYS A 150 -12.20 -19.47 7.99
N MET A 151 -11.20 -19.91 7.23
CA MET A 151 -11.06 -19.58 5.82
C MET A 151 -12.42 -19.88 5.18
N LYS A 152 -13.20 -18.81 4.91
CA LYS A 152 -14.36 -18.93 4.05
C LYS A 152 -13.81 -19.38 2.70
N LYS A 153 -14.26 -20.54 2.23
CA LYS A 153 -13.93 -21.04 0.89
C LYS A 153 -14.14 -19.89 -0.12
N PRO A 154 -13.21 -19.68 -1.07
CA PRO A 154 -13.35 -18.62 -2.05
C PRO A 154 -14.68 -18.80 -2.79
N LYS A 155 -15.56 -17.79 -2.69
CA LYS A 155 -16.83 -17.78 -3.41
C LYS A 155 -16.53 -17.71 -4.90
N THR A 156 -17.15 -18.57 -5.69
CA THR A 156 -16.96 -18.63 -7.15
C THR A 156 -17.60 -17.40 -7.82
N VAL A 157 -17.10 -17.04 -9.00
CA VAL A 157 -17.58 -15.91 -9.82
C VAL A 157 -19.10 -15.94 -10.03
N ASP A 158 -19.69 -17.12 -10.19
CA ASP A 158 -21.14 -17.30 -10.40
C ASP A 158 -21.96 -16.93 -9.16
N GLN A 159 -21.50 -17.33 -7.96
CA GLN A 159 -22.18 -17.03 -6.69
C GLN A 159 -22.18 -15.53 -6.40
N ILE A 160 -21.10 -14.84 -6.77
CA ILE A 160 -20.98 -13.39 -6.59
C ILE A 160 -21.86 -12.65 -7.61
N SER A 161 -21.99 -13.18 -8.82
CA SER A 161 -22.86 -12.61 -9.85
C SER A 161 -24.34 -12.67 -9.42
N ASP A 162 -24.79 -13.78 -8.84
CA ASP A 162 -26.16 -13.93 -8.32
C ASP A 162 -26.43 -13.04 -7.10
N GLU A 163 -25.48 -12.97 -6.16
CA GLU A 163 -25.58 -12.07 -4.99
C GLU A 163 -25.69 -10.59 -5.42
N ILE A 164 -24.94 -10.20 -6.44
CA ILE A 164 -24.97 -8.83 -6.97
C ILE A 164 -26.27 -8.56 -7.71
N ARG A 165 -26.81 -9.54 -8.45
CA ARG A 165 -28.11 -9.40 -9.10
C ARG A 165 -29.22 -9.15 -8.08
N GLN A 166 -29.22 -9.87 -6.96
CA GLN A 166 -30.17 -9.67 -5.87
C GLN A 166 -29.98 -8.32 -5.15
N ASP A 167 -28.74 -7.87 -4.95
CA ASP A 167 -28.42 -6.59 -4.32
C ASP A 167 -28.84 -5.39 -5.20
N LEU A 168 -28.73 -5.51 -6.53
CA LEU A 168 -29.19 -4.49 -7.48
C LEU A 168 -30.71 -4.30 -7.45
N VAL A 169 -31.47 -5.34 -7.15
CA VAL A 169 -32.93 -5.28 -6.97
C VAL A 169 -33.28 -4.66 -5.61
N LYS A 170 -32.60 -5.04 -4.53
CA LYS A 170 -32.95 -4.61 -3.15
C LYS A 170 -32.45 -3.22 -2.77
N ALA A 171 -31.25 -2.84 -3.20
CA ALA A 171 -30.57 -1.64 -2.71
C ALA A 171 -30.32 -0.60 -3.82
N GLY A 172 -31.00 -0.76 -4.96
CA GLY A 172 -30.99 0.18 -6.07
C GLY A 172 -29.77 0.08 -6.98
N LYS A 173 -29.94 0.60 -8.20
CA LYS A 173 -28.99 0.49 -9.30
C LYS A 173 -27.93 1.60 -9.24
N PRO A 174 -26.63 1.28 -9.15
CA PRO A 174 -25.56 2.27 -9.29
C PRO A 174 -25.66 3.07 -10.59
N LYS A 175 -25.49 4.40 -10.52
CA LYS A 175 -25.61 5.28 -11.70
C LYS A 175 -24.36 5.29 -12.60
N THR A 176 -23.24 4.74 -12.14
CA THR A 176 -21.96 4.80 -12.86
C THR A 176 -21.21 3.47 -12.78
N LEU A 177 -20.41 3.17 -13.81
CA LEU A 177 -19.58 1.97 -13.88
C LEU A 177 -18.57 1.89 -12.72
N ILE A 178 -18.07 3.03 -12.27
CA ILE A 178 -17.14 3.12 -11.13
C ILE A 178 -17.83 2.72 -9.83
N ALA A 179 -19.07 3.16 -9.61
CA ALA A 179 -19.85 2.77 -8.44
C ALA A 179 -20.20 1.28 -8.47
N LEU A 180 -20.51 0.73 -9.65
CA LEU A 180 -20.74 -0.70 -9.83
C LEU A 180 -19.47 -1.53 -9.53
N LYS A 181 -18.31 -1.13 -10.05
CA LYS A 181 -17.02 -1.83 -9.79
C LYS A 181 -16.63 -1.78 -8.32
N LYS A 182 -16.80 -0.65 -7.63
CA LYS A 182 -16.56 -0.55 -6.18
C LYS A 182 -17.49 -1.46 -5.38
N ARG A 183 -18.74 -1.58 -5.81
CA ARG A 183 -19.74 -2.45 -5.17
C ARG A 183 -19.46 -3.94 -5.41
N ILE A 184 -18.96 -4.31 -6.59
CA ILE A 184 -18.48 -5.66 -6.88
C ILE A 184 -17.23 -5.96 -6.03
N GLN A 185 -16.27 -5.03 -5.98
CA GLN A 185 -15.02 -5.18 -5.22
C GLN A 185 -15.27 -5.39 -3.71
N SER A 186 -16.26 -4.73 -3.12
CA SER A 186 -16.57 -4.90 -1.69
C SER A 186 -17.05 -6.31 -1.33
N ARG A 187 -17.49 -7.12 -2.30
CA ARG A 187 -17.91 -8.52 -2.11
C ARG A 187 -16.75 -9.52 -2.14
N PHE A 188 -15.62 -9.16 -2.76
CA PHE A 188 -14.39 -9.96 -2.81
C PHE A 188 -13.49 -9.77 -1.58
N GLY A 189 -13.79 -8.80 -0.71
CA GLY A 189 -12.94 -8.46 0.44
C GLY A 189 -11.74 -7.58 0.06
N PRO A 190 -10.73 -7.45 0.94
CA PRO A 190 -9.59 -6.55 0.75
C PRO A 190 -8.62 -6.99 -0.35
N GLU A 191 -8.85 -8.15 -0.97
CA GLU A 191 -8.01 -8.67 -2.05
C GLU A 191 -8.38 -8.01 -3.38
N LEU A 192 -7.48 -7.15 -3.86
CA LEU A 192 -7.57 -6.50 -5.17
C LEU A 192 -7.23 -7.52 -6.26
N ALA A 193 -8.25 -8.20 -6.77
CA ALA A 193 -8.17 -8.94 -8.01
C ALA A 193 -8.92 -8.16 -9.11
N PRO A 194 -8.32 -7.13 -9.72
CA PRO A 194 -8.94 -6.37 -10.81
C PRO A 194 -9.41 -7.26 -11.96
N THR A 195 -8.74 -8.40 -12.16
CA THR A 195 -9.13 -9.46 -13.10
C THR A 195 -10.48 -10.12 -12.72
N LYS A 196 -10.70 -10.44 -11.44
CA LYS A 196 -11.97 -11.05 -10.97
C LYS A 196 -13.13 -10.06 -11.04
N VAL A 197 -12.89 -8.78 -10.76
CA VAL A 197 -13.90 -7.72 -10.92
C VAL A 197 -14.25 -7.52 -12.39
N ALA A 198 -13.26 -7.55 -13.29
CA ALA A 198 -13.50 -7.47 -14.73
C ALA A 198 -14.28 -8.70 -15.24
N GLU A 199 -13.96 -9.90 -14.77
CA GLU A 199 -14.70 -11.14 -15.10
C GLU A 199 -16.17 -11.07 -14.68
N VAL A 200 -16.47 -10.59 -13.46
CA VAL A 200 -17.87 -10.41 -13.01
C VAL A 200 -18.59 -9.35 -13.84
N VAL A 201 -17.94 -8.24 -14.19
CA VAL A 201 -18.55 -7.22 -15.07
C VAL A 201 -18.86 -7.80 -16.45
N SER A 202 -17.94 -8.59 -17.01
CA SER A 202 -18.15 -9.28 -18.28
C SER A 202 -19.29 -10.30 -18.20
N ALA A 203 -19.36 -11.11 -17.13
CA ALA A 203 -20.45 -12.07 -16.92
C ALA A 203 -21.81 -11.37 -16.80
N LEU A 204 -21.88 -10.22 -16.13
CA LEU A 204 -23.10 -9.40 -16.05
C LEU A 204 -23.50 -8.78 -17.40
N ALA A 205 -22.53 -8.46 -18.25
CA ALA A 205 -22.80 -7.97 -19.61
C ALA A 205 -23.28 -9.11 -20.54
N THR A 206 -22.64 -10.28 -20.48
CA THR A 206 -23.02 -11.46 -21.25
C THR A 206 -24.40 -12.00 -20.87
N SER A 207 -24.77 -11.90 -19.58
CA SER A 207 -26.11 -12.28 -19.09
C SER A 207 -27.19 -11.22 -19.36
N GLY A 208 -26.87 -10.11 -20.02
CA GLY A 208 -27.82 -9.07 -20.39
C GLY A 208 -28.32 -8.22 -19.23
N VAL A 209 -27.70 -8.33 -18.04
CA VAL A 209 -28.03 -7.54 -16.84
C VAL A 209 -27.57 -6.09 -17.02
N ILE A 210 -26.40 -5.89 -17.63
CA ILE A 210 -25.88 -4.57 -17.95
C ILE A 210 -25.56 -4.46 -19.45
N LYS A 211 -25.71 -3.26 -20.01
CA LYS A 211 -25.22 -2.88 -21.33
C LYS A 211 -24.16 -1.79 -21.15
N LEU A 212 -23.04 -1.96 -21.84
CA LEU A 212 -21.93 -1.02 -21.85
C LEU A 212 -21.90 -0.36 -23.23
N ALA A 213 -22.35 0.89 -23.31
CA ALA A 213 -22.34 1.67 -24.56
C ALA A 213 -21.50 2.94 -24.34
N GLY A 214 -20.35 3.04 -25.02
CA GLY A 214 -19.53 4.27 -25.04
C GLY A 214 -19.05 4.77 -23.67
N GLY A 215 -18.87 3.88 -22.69
CA GLY A 215 -18.50 4.25 -21.30
C GLY A 215 -19.69 4.56 -20.39
N SER A 216 -20.92 4.52 -20.91
CA SER A 216 -22.15 4.63 -20.14
C SER A 216 -22.65 3.24 -19.70
N LEU A 217 -23.15 3.18 -18.46
CA LEU A 217 -23.70 1.97 -17.84
C LEU A 217 -25.23 2.02 -17.95
N GLU A 218 -25.80 1.09 -18.71
CA GLU A 218 -27.23 0.89 -18.83
C GLU A 218 -27.63 -0.47 -18.28
N TYR A 219 -28.85 -0.61 -17.78
CA TYR A 219 -29.36 -1.85 -17.21
C TYR A 219 -30.36 -2.50 -18.16
N GLY A 220 -30.22 -3.81 -18.38
CA GLY A 220 -31.17 -4.56 -19.20
C GLY A 220 -32.57 -4.61 -18.58
N GLU A 221 -33.61 -4.65 -19.42
CA GLU A 221 -35.02 -4.65 -18.99
C GLU A 221 -35.38 -5.85 -18.10
N HIS A 222 -34.64 -6.96 -18.18
CA HIS A 222 -34.86 -8.18 -17.39
C HIS A 222 -34.53 -8.07 -15.89
N ILE A 223 -34.06 -6.93 -15.38
CA ILE A 223 -33.97 -6.69 -13.92
C ILE A 223 -35.34 -6.27 -13.34
N ILE A 224 -36.31 -6.01 -14.21
CA ILE A 224 -37.68 -5.61 -13.85
C ILE A 224 -38.60 -6.82 -14.05
N ARG A 225 -38.46 -7.87 -13.24
CA ARG A 225 -39.57 -8.77 -12.85
C ARG A 225 -39.06 -9.92 -11.97
N ASP A 226 -39.69 -9.96 -10.81
CA ASP A 226 -39.83 -11.01 -9.79
C ASP A 226 -38.61 -11.37 -8.92
#